data_AF-A0A4S2H957-F1
#
_entry.id   AF-A0A4S2H957-F1
#
_cell.length_a   1.000
_cell.length_b   1.000
_cell.length_c   1.000
_cell.angle_alpha   90.00
_cell.angle_beta   90.00
_cell.angle_gamma   90.00
#
_symmetry.space_group_name_H-M   'P 1'
#
loop_
_entity.id
_entity.type
_entity.pdbx_description
1 polymer ?
#
loop_
_entity_poly.entity_id
_entity_poly.type
_entity_poly.pdbx_seq_one_letter_code
_entity_poly.pdbx_strand_id
1 'polypeptide(L)'
;MSQPVSQARKSLWRAILIGGAGGLVLGAIVGVLMALILGPVSLTGAMGSRAILFLAFEAGFAGAIVGSLVAAMFELRSRSQKRPPAGS
;
A
#
# COMPACT_ATOMS: atom_id res chain seq x y z
N MET A 1 31.18 8.36 -8.75
CA MET A 1 30.36 7.15 -8.54
C MET A 1 29.26 7.47 -7.53
N SER A 2 28.05 7.88 -7.95
CA SER A 2 27.01 8.43 -7.03
C SER A 2 25.57 8.24 -7.52
N GLN A 3 25.25 7.16 -8.24
CA GLN A 3 23.90 6.93 -8.80
C GLN A 3 22.97 5.88 -8.12
N PRO A 4 23.37 5.02 -7.15
CA PRO A 4 22.47 3.98 -6.65
C PRO A 4 21.34 4.52 -5.75
N VAL A 5 21.58 5.61 -5.00
CA VAL A 5 20.61 6.15 -4.05
C VAL A 5 19.36 6.72 -4.74
N SER A 6 19.52 7.32 -5.93
CA SER A 6 18.39 7.95 -6.63
C SER A 6 17.41 6.92 -7.21
N GLN A 7 17.92 5.80 -7.75
CA GLN A 7 17.09 4.74 -8.33
C GLN A 7 16.40 3.90 -7.26
N ALA A 8 17.12 3.52 -6.19
CA ALA A 8 16.52 2.81 -5.06
C ALA A 8 15.39 3.63 -4.43
N ARG A 9 15.64 4.92 -4.17
CA ARG A 9 14.64 5.86 -3.65
C ARG A 9 13.43 5.99 -4.59
N LYS A 10 13.63 6.10 -5.90
CA LYS A 10 12.53 6.13 -6.88
C LYS A 10 11.69 4.85 -6.87
N SER A 11 12.32 3.68 -6.76
CA SER A 11 11.61 2.40 -6.70
C SER A 11 10.78 2.27 -5.43
N LEU A 12 11.33 2.71 -4.29
CA LEU A 12 10.63 2.72 -3.00
C LEU A 12 9.41 3.64 -3.06
N TRP A 13 9.57 4.85 -3.58
CA TRP A 13 8.46 5.78 -3.77
C TRP A 13 7.36 5.22 -4.68
N ARG A 14 7.72 4.54 -5.78
CA ARG A 14 6.74 3.87 -6.63
C ARG A 14 6.00 2.77 -5.89
N ALA A 15 6.69 1.94 -5.12
CA ALA A 15 6.06 0.88 -4.34
C ALA A 15 5.10 1.42 -3.28
N ILE A 16 5.48 2.50 -2.60
CA ILE A 16 4.63 3.22 -1.64
C ILE A 16 3.39 3.79 -2.34
N LEU A 17 3.55 4.45 -3.49
CA LEU A 17 2.44 5.05 -4.22
C LEU A 17 1.49 4.00 -4.78
N ILE A 18 2.00 2.91 -5.36
CA ILE A 18 1.18 1.82 -5.90
C ILE A 18 0.46 1.09 -4.77
N GLY A 19 1.17 0.75 -3.70
CA GLY A 19 0.58 0.12 -2.52
C GLY A 19 -0.50 0.99 -1.88
N GLY A 20 -0.22 2.29 -1.73
CA GLY A 20 -1.16 3.24 -1.16
C GLY A 20 -2.40 3.49 -2.02
N ALA A 21 -2.22 3.67 -3.33
CA ALA A 21 -3.33 3.81 -4.27
C ALA A 21 -4.19 2.52 -4.31
N GLY A 22 -3.55 1.35 -4.34
CA GLY A 22 -4.25 0.06 -4.30
C GLY A 22 -5.05 -0.11 -3.01
N GLY A 23 -4.46 0.22 -1.86
CA GLY A 23 -5.14 0.20 -0.57
C GLY A 23 -6.33 1.16 -0.51
N LEU A 24 -6.19 2.38 -1.05
CA LEU A 24 -7.25 3.37 -1.07
C LEU A 24 -8.45 2.91 -1.90
N VAL A 25 -8.19 2.39 -3.11
CA VAL A 25 -9.22 1.85 -3.99
C VAL A 25 -9.93 0.66 -3.33
N LEU A 26 -9.18 -0.26 -2.73
CA LEU A 26 -9.74 -1.42 -2.04
C LEU A 26 -10.60 -1.00 -0.85
N GLY A 27 -10.12 -0.08 -0.01
CA GLY A 27 -10.86 0.42 1.15
C GLY A 27 -12.15 1.15 0.75
N ALA A 28 -12.12 1.92 -0.35
CA ALA A 28 -13.32 2.55 -0.89
C ALA A 28 -14.34 1.52 -1.39
N ILE A 29 -13.91 0.51 -2.17
CA ILE A 29 -14.78 -0.56 -2.67
C ILE A 29 -15.43 -1.32 -1.51
N VAL A 30 -14.62 -1.73 -0.52
CA VAL A 30 -15.11 -2.44 0.67
C VAL A 30 -16.06 -1.55 1.48
N GLY A 31 -15.74 -0.27 1.64
CA GLY A 31 -16.61 0.67 2.34
C GLY A 31 -17.97 0.85 1.66
N VAL A 32 -17.99 0.97 0.34
CA VAL A 32 -19.24 1.05 -0.44
C VAL A 32 -20.03 -0.26 -0.33
N LEU A 33 -19.37 -1.42 -0.46
CA LEU A 33 -20.02 -2.71 -0.28
C LEU A 33 -20.64 -2.86 1.11
N MET A 34 -19.93 -2.47 2.16
CA MET A 34 -20.47 -2.50 3.53
C MET A 34 -21.67 -1.57 3.69
N ALA A 35 -21.64 -0.38 3.09
CA ALA A 35 -22.77 0.54 3.09
C ALA A 35 -24.00 -0.04 2.36
N LEU A 36 -23.78 -0.77 1.25
CA LEU A 36 -24.86 -1.44 0.51
C LEU A 36 -25.44 -2.64 1.28
N ILE A 37 -24.59 -3.43 1.95
CA ILE A 37 -24.99 -4.62 2.72
C ILE A 37 -25.75 -4.23 3.98
N LEU A 38 -25.22 -3.27 4.74
CA LEU A 38 -25.88 -2.81 5.96
C LEU A 38 -27.18 -2.07 5.61
N GLY A 39 -27.25 -1.42 4.45
CA GLY A 39 -28.40 -0.60 4.07
C GLY A 39 -28.46 0.69 4.93
N PRO A 40 -29.57 1.45 4.90
CA PRO A 40 -29.71 2.70 5.63
C PRO A 40 -29.93 2.48 7.14
N VAL A 41 -29.05 1.72 7.80
CA VAL A 41 -29.07 1.53 9.26
C VAL A 41 -28.65 2.85 9.93
N SER A 42 -29.55 3.83 9.97
CA SER A 42 -29.48 5.05 10.79
C SER A 42 -28.26 5.98 10.63
N LEU A 43 -27.24 5.60 9.86
CA LEU A 43 -26.13 6.45 9.47
C LEU A 43 -26.68 7.46 8.48
N THR A 44 -26.94 8.68 8.97
CA THR A 44 -27.19 9.85 8.11
C THR A 44 -26.19 9.84 6.96
N GLY A 45 -26.60 10.17 5.74
CA GLY A 45 -25.74 10.03 4.54
C GLY A 45 -24.37 10.73 4.65
N ALA A 46 -24.27 11.75 5.50
CA ALA A 46 -23.01 12.42 5.83
C ALA A 46 -22.09 11.60 6.76
N MET A 47 -22.62 10.80 7.69
CA MET A 47 -21.81 9.89 8.52
C MET A 47 -21.30 8.70 7.73
N GLY A 48 -22.14 8.11 6.86
CA GLY A 48 -21.75 6.96 6.03
C GLY A 48 -20.61 7.29 5.06
N SER A 49 -20.71 8.42 4.36
CA SER A 49 -19.67 8.87 3.43
C SER A 49 -18.34 9.21 4.14
N ARG A 50 -18.39 9.79 5.35
CA ARG A 50 -17.19 10.02 6.18
C ARG A 50 -16.55 8.72 6.64
N ALA A 51 -17.32 7.70 7.01
CA ALA A 51 -16.80 6.40 7.42
C ALA A 51 -16.10 5.67 6.26
N ILE A 52 -16.68 5.71 5.05
CA ILE A 52 -16.03 5.18 3.83
C ILE A 52 -14.74 5.96 3.54
N LEU A 53 -14.81 7.29 3.67
CA LEU A 53 -13.69 8.23 3.80
C LEU A 53 -12.52 7.64 4.56
N PHE A 54 -12.79 7.47 5.85
CA PHE A 54 -11.81 7.06 6.84
C PHE A 54 -11.24 5.67 6.52
N LEU A 55 -12.11 4.71 6.18
CA LEU A 55 -11.69 3.36 5.82
C LEU A 55 -10.78 3.35 4.58
N ALA A 56 -11.10 4.14 3.55
CA ALA A 56 -10.28 4.24 2.35
C ALA A 56 -8.91 4.84 2.66
N PHE A 57 -8.83 5.86 3.53
CA PHE A 57 -7.55 6.44 3.95
C PHE A 57 -6.71 5.46 4.78
N GLU A 58 -7.30 4.78 5.76
CA GLU A 58 -6.62 3.77 6.58
C GLU A 58 -6.10 2.60 5.72
N ALA A 59 -6.93 2.10 4.81
CA ALA A 59 -6.53 1.05 3.88
C ALA A 59 -5.42 1.53 2.93
N GLY A 60 -5.47 2.78 2.47
CA GLY A 60 -4.39 3.41 1.70
C GLY A 60 -3.09 3.52 2.49
N PHE A 61 -3.15 3.96 3.74
CA PHE A 61 -1.98 4.04 4.61
C PHE A 61 -1.37 2.64 4.86
N ALA A 62 -2.20 1.66 5.19
CA ALA A 62 -1.78 0.27 5.35
C ALA A 62 -1.15 -0.28 4.06
N GLY A 63 -1.76 -0.02 2.90
CA GLY A 63 -1.25 -0.42 1.60
C GLY A 63 0.11 0.19 1.28
N ALA A 64 0.34 1.45 1.63
CA ALA A 64 1.63 2.12 1.47
C ALA A 64 2.73 1.47 2.33
N ILE A 65 2.42 1.13 3.58
CA ILE A 65 3.35 0.41 4.48
C ILE A 65 3.68 -0.96 3.90
N VAL A 66 2.67 -1.75 3.52
CA VAL A 66 2.87 -3.08 2.94
C VAL A 66 3.69 -3.00 1.65
N GLY A 67 3.39 -2.04 0.78
CA GLY A 67 4.18 -1.79 -0.44
C GLY A 67 5.65 -1.49 -0.15
N SER A 68 5.93 -0.69 0.88
CA SER A 68 7.30 -0.39 1.31
C SER A 68 8.05 -1.64 1.84
N LEU A 69 7.38 -2.48 2.61
CA LEU A 69 7.94 -3.72 3.15
C LEU A 69 8.25 -4.72 2.02
N VAL A 70 7.33 -4.88 1.07
CA VAL A 70 7.53 -5.74 -0.10
C VAL A 70 8.74 -5.27 -0.92
N ALA A 71 8.85 -3.95 -1.19
CA ALA A 71 9.99 -3.40 -1.89
C ALA A 71 11.32 -3.67 -1.15
N ALA A 72 11.34 -3.46 0.17
CA ALA A 72 12.53 -3.74 0.99
C ALA A 72 12.91 -5.23 0.96
N MET A 73 11.94 -6.14 1.06
CA MET A 73 12.18 -7.59 0.95
C MET A 73 12.74 -7.98 -0.42
N PHE A 74 12.21 -7.40 -1.51
CA PHE A 74 12.73 -7.64 -2.86
C PHE A 74 14.16 -7.13 -3.01
N GLU A 75 14.49 -5.97 -2.44
CA GLU A 75 15.85 -5.44 -2.45
C GLU A 75 16.82 -6.36 -1.68
N LEU A 76 16.43 -6.82 -0.50
CA LEU A 76 17.22 -7.77 0.30
C LEU A 76 17.43 -9.10 -0.46
N ARG A 77 16.38 -9.63 -1.08
CA ARG A 77 16.46 -10.85 -1.91
C ARG A 77 17.42 -10.65 -3.08
N SER A 78 17.35 -9.53 -3.79
CA SER A 78 18.24 -9.20 -4.91
C SER A 78 19.69 -9.10 -4.47
N ARG A 79 19.97 -8.50 -3.29
CA ARG A 79 21.31 -8.43 -2.72
C ARG A 79 21.84 -9.81 -2.30
N SER A 80 20.98 -10.67 -1.75
CA SER A 80 21.33 -12.04 -1.37
C SER A 80 21.72 -12.90 -2.58
N GLN A 81 20.99 -12.79 -3.70
CA GLN A 81 21.29 -13.53 -4.93
C GLN A 81 22.57 -13.08 -5.65
N LYS A 82 23.03 -11.84 -5.39
CA LYS A 82 24.25 -11.28 -5.98
C LYS A 82 25.52 -11.59 -5.18
N ARG A 83 25.41 -12.19 -4.00
CA ARG A 83 26.60 -12.69 -3.29
C ARG A 83 27.06 -13.97 -4.01
N PRO A 84 28.30 -14.03 -4.53
CA PRO A 84 28.83 -15.29 -5.04
C PRO A 84 28.81 -16.32 -3.90
N PRO A 85 28.61 -17.62 -4.21
CA PRO A 85 28.79 -18.65 -3.21
C PRO A 85 30.20 -18.51 -2.64
N ALA A 86 30.29 -18.38 -1.32
CA ALA A 86 31.58 -18.40 -0.63
C ALA A 86 32.13 -19.83 -0.73
N GLY A 87 32.87 -20.09 -1.80
CA GLY A 87 33.46 -21.40 -2.07
C GLY A 87 33.55 -21.72 -3.56
N SER A 88 34.62 -21.24 -4.19
CA SER A 88 35.30 -21.91 -5.30
C SER A 88 36.79 -21.68 -5.14
#